data_AF-A0A0B1SD88-F1
#
_entry.id   AF-A0A0B1SD88-F1
#
_cell.length_a   1.000
_cell.length_b   1.000
_cell.length_c   1.000
_cell.angle_alpha   90.00
_cell.angle_beta   90.00
_cell.angle_gamma   90.00
#
_symmetry.space_group_name_H-M   'P 1'
#
loop_
_entity.id
_entity.type
_entity.pdbx_description
1 polymer ?
#
loop_
_entity_poly.entity_id
_entity_poly.type
_entity_poly.pdbx_seq_one_letter_code
_entity_poly.pdbx_strand_id
1 'polypeptide(L)' 'MEFSLKSEVKWYICGPTVYDSSHMGHARAYLSMDILRRVMTSYFGYDVQYVMNITDIDDKIIKR' A
#
# COMPACT_ATOMS: atom_id res chain seq x y z
N MET A 1 -15.85 28.96 1.65
CA MET A 1 -15.16 27.84 0.98
C MET A 1 -13.72 27.85 1.49
N GLU A 2 -13.48 27.22 2.64
CA GLU A 2 -12.14 27.10 3.22
C GLU A 2 -11.35 26.06 2.43
N PHE A 3 -10.35 26.49 1.68
CA PHE A 3 -9.31 25.61 1.17
C PHE A 3 -8.44 25.16 2.36
N SER A 4 -8.79 24.03 2.95
CA SER A 4 -7.91 23.36 3.93
C SER A 4 -6.64 22.94 3.19
N LEU A 5 -5.50 23.56 3.52
CA LEU A 5 -4.16 23.17 3.06
C LEU A 5 -3.76 21.83 3.71
N LYS A 6 -4.46 20.74 3.37
CA LYS A 6 -3.99 19.40 3.72
C LYS A 6 -2.78 19.09 2.86
N SER A 7 -1.62 18.88 3.47
CA SER A 7 -0.43 18.46 2.72
C SER A 7 -0.72 17.11 2.05
N GLU A 8 -0.53 17.06 0.74
CA GLU A 8 -0.67 15.83 -0.05
C GLU A 8 0.54 14.92 0.20
N VAL A 9 0.28 13.66 0.51
CA VAL A 9 1.30 12.61 0.68
C VAL A 9 1.10 11.54 -0.37
N LYS A 10 2.07 11.39 -1.26
CA LYS A 10 2.10 10.32 -2.28
C LYS A 10 2.91 9.16 -1.75
N TRP A 11 2.26 8.01 -1.58
CA TRP A 11 2.85 6.83 -0.98
C TRP A 11 2.72 5.62 -1.91
N TYR A 12 3.86 5.13 -2.40
CA TYR A 12 3.96 3.85 -3.08
C TYR A 12 4.46 2.74 -2.15
N ILE A 13 3.86 1.55 -2.27
CA ILE A 13 4.41 0.33 -1.68
C ILE A 13 4.48 -0.80 -2.71
N CYS A 14 5.46 -1.69 -2.53
CA CYS A 14 5.56 -2.91 -3.34
C CYS A 14 4.44 -3.88 -2.96
N GLY A 15 3.64 -4.29 -3.94
CA GLY A 15 2.68 -5.37 -3.78
C GLY A 15 3.24 -6.73 -4.14
N PRO A 16 2.38 -7.76 -4.19
CA PRO A 16 2.83 -9.14 -4.31
C PRO A 16 3.22 -9.49 -5.75
N THR A 17 4.15 -10.43 -5.88
CA THR A 17 4.27 -11.26 -7.08
C THR A 17 3.29 -12.42 -6.94
N VAL A 18 2.28 -12.49 -7.80
CA VAL A 18 1.14 -13.43 -7.68
C VAL A 18 1.47 -14.84 -8.20
N TYR A 19 2.61 -15.40 -7.78
CA TYR A 19 3.01 -16.77 -8.15
C TYR A 19 2.36 -17.85 -7.27
N ASP A 20 1.98 -17.52 -6.03
CA ASP A 20 1.35 -18.44 -5.09
C ASP A 20 0.41 -17.70 -4.11
N SER A 21 -0.26 -18.46 -3.25
CA SER A 21 -1.20 -17.96 -2.24
C SER A 21 -0.51 -17.07 -1.20
N SER A 22 -1.20 -16.01 -0.79
CA SER A 22 -0.70 -15.10 0.24
C SER A 22 -0.51 -15.78 1.59
N HIS A 23 0.68 -15.61 2.19
CA HIS A 23 0.98 -16.09 3.54
C HIS A 23 0.95 -14.95 4.58
N MET A 24 1.08 -15.29 5.87
CA MET A 24 1.01 -14.33 6.99
C MET A 24 2.03 -13.19 6.89
N GLY A 25 3.14 -13.38 6.16
CA GLY A 25 4.13 -12.33 5.91
C GLY A 25 3.56 -11.19 5.07
N HIS A 26 2.83 -11.52 3.99
CA HIS A 26 2.11 -10.53 3.19
C HIS A 26 1.05 -9.80 4.02
N ALA A 27 0.26 -10.56 4.78
CA ALA A 27 -0.78 -9.99 5.64
C ALA A 27 -0.21 -8.98 6.64
N ARG A 28 0.90 -9.32 7.31
CA ARG A 28 1.59 -8.43 8.25
C ARG A 28 2.03 -7.14 7.57
N ALA A 29 2.69 -7.22 6.42
CA ALA A 29 3.19 -6.05 5.69
C ALA A 29 2.05 -5.10 5.30
N TYR A 30 0.99 -5.62 4.69
CA TYR A 30 -0.15 -4.80 4.25
C TYR A 30 -0.93 -4.21 5.42
N LEU A 31 -1.08 -4.97 6.52
CA LEU A 31 -1.75 -4.47 7.72
C LEU A 31 -0.95 -3.34 8.38
N SER A 32 0.38 -3.47 8.49
CA SER A 32 1.23 -2.41 9.04
C SER A 32 1.11 -1.12 8.23
N MET A 33 1.15 -1.22 6.89
CA MET A 33 0.99 -0.05 6.02
C MET A 33 -0.42 0.55 6.10
N ASP A 34 -1.47 -0.28 6.23
CA ASP A 34 -2.83 0.20 6.40
C ASP A 34 -3.02 0.97 7.72
N ILE A 35 -2.44 0.46 8.82
CA ILE A 35 -2.46 1.16 10.12
C ILE A 35 -1.77 2.53 10.00
N LEU A 36 -0.59 2.58 9.39
CA LEU A 36 0.15 3.82 9.18
C LEU A 36 -0.67 4.81 8.34
N ARG A 37 -1.25 4.36 7.22
CA ARG A 37 -2.11 5.18 6.37
C ARG A 37 -3.28 5.76 7.17
N ARG A 38 -3.97 4.94 7.98
CA ARG A 38 -5.08 5.40 8.85
C ARG A 38 -4.62 6.43 9.87
N VAL A 39 -3.45 6.26 10.47
CA VAL A 39 -2.89 7.25 11.41
C VAL A 39 -2.62 8.56 10.68
N MET A 40 -2.02 8.52 9.49
CA MET A 40 -1.76 9.74 8.70
C MET A 40 -3.03 10.46 8.25
N THR A 41 -4.06 9.72 7.80
CA THR A 41 -5.31 10.32 7.34
C THR A 41 -6.20 10.78 8.48
N SER A 42 -6.34 9.97 9.54
CA SER A 42 -7.34 10.20 10.58
C SER A 42 -6.81 11.00 11.76
N TYR A 43 -5.55 10.78 12.17
CA TYR A 43 -4.95 11.49 13.30
C TYR A 43 -4.25 12.79 12.87
N PHE A 44 -3.49 12.75 11.78
CA PHE A 44 -2.73 13.90 11.30
C PHE A 44 -3.44 14.70 10.20
N GLY A 45 -4.52 14.18 9.61
CA GLY A 45 -5.34 14.89 8.64
C GLY A 45 -4.71 15.06 7.25
N TYR A 46 -3.67 14.30 6.91
CA TYR A 46 -3.04 14.33 5.59
C TYR A 46 -3.98 13.80 4.49
N ASP A 47 -3.83 14.33 3.28
CA ASP A 47 -4.43 13.75 2.09
C ASP A 47 -3.46 12.72 1.49
N VAL A 48 -3.76 11.43 1.65
CA VAL A 48 -2.82 10.35 1.31
C VAL A 48 -3.25 9.66 0.02
N GLN A 49 -2.47 9.85 -1.04
CA GLN A 49 -2.55 9.05 -2.26
C GLN A 49 -1.71 7.78 -2.10
N TYR A 50 -2.37 6.66 -1.83
CA TYR A 50 -1.73 5.37 -1.59
C TYR A 50 -1.83 4.44 -2.81
N VAL A 51 -0.70 3.97 -3.31
CA VAL A 51 -0.60 3.11 -4.51
C VAL A 51 0.20 1.85 -4.18
N MET A 52 -0.31 0.71 -4.65
CA MET A 52 0.37 -0.59 -4.58
C MET A 52 0.36 -1.21 -5.97
N ASN A 53 1.50 -1.71 -6.43
CA ASN A 53 1.56 -2.47 -7.68
C ASN A 53 1.16 -3.93 -7.49
N ILE A 54 0.94 -4.65 -8.59
CA ILE A 54 0.89 -6.11 -8.61
C ILE A 54 1.93 -6.55 -9.63
N THR A 55 2.79 -7.50 -9.25
CA THR A 55 3.74 -8.09 -10.20
C THR A 55 3.10 -9.36 -10.76
N ASP A 56 2.49 -9.22 -11.94
CA ASP A 56 1.78 -10.28 -12.67
C ASP A 56 2.64 -10.98 -13.72
N ILE A 57 3.84 -10.44 -14.01
CA ILE A 57 4.85 -11.05 -14.88
C ILE A 57 6.16 -11.14 -14.10
N ASP A 58 6.61 -12.37 -13.82
CA ASP A 58 7.86 -12.67 -13.12
C ASP A 58 8.31 -14.10 -13.45
N ASP A 59 9.61 -14.36 -13.41
CA ASP A 59 10.19 -15.70 -13.59
C ASP A 59 9.54 -16.76 -12.70
N LYS A 60 9.16 -16.41 -11.46
CA LYS A 60 8.50 -17.33 -10.52
C LYS A 60 7.10 -17.74 -10.95
N ILE A 61 6.42 -16.87 -11.71
CA ILE A 61 5.10 -17.17 -12.28
C ILE A 61 5.27 -18.12 -13.47
N ILE A 62 6.28 -17.89 -14.31
CA ILE A 62 6.54 -18.69 -15.51
C ILE A 62 7.08 -20.09 -15.17
N LYS A 63 7.91 -20.22 -14.13
CA LYS A 63 8.56 -21.48 -13.72
C LYS A 63 7.71 -22.36 -12.80
N ARG A 64 6.48 -21.97 -12.49
CA ARG A 64 5.54 -22.76 -11.69
C ARG A 64 4.92 -23.88 -12.52
#